data_AF-A0A496T6Y2-F1
#
_entry.id   AF-A0A496T6Y2-F1
#
_cell.length_a   1.000
_cell.length_b   1.000
_cell.length_c   1.000
_cell.angle_alpha   90.00
_cell.angle_beta   90.00
_cell.angle_gamma   90.00
#
_symmetry.space_group_name_H-M   'P 1'
#
loop_
_entity.id
_entity.type
_entity.pdbx_description
1 polymer ?
#
loop_
_entity_poly.entity_id
_entity_poly.type
_entity_poly.pdbx_seq_one_letter_code
_entity_poly.pdbx_strand_id
1 'polypeptide(L)'
;MDACSAGAPQAPLTSVVSRIWEPDDMLRPLGIIAAIALLTFGISLCLGFVFPNGFAGNLFAEFAGVGLSTLVGVFVVDRLLSLQRQRQWERARKFILSSIASHLSDAMTDLFIYIPTIQNHKPMGPIIEGRSSPSKETIDALKDIVRQMVSKCSSGDPNKHLSDYAIEWYEHAKWDLDQIQNLLIPRAIDAQADQKLIEGLLAFDKAIHDFYSAIISHRLVVTDAAYPALITLVDAAAGLYSILLEYWLPSDKSLT
;
A
#
# COMPACT_ATOMS: atom_id res chain seq x y z
N MET A 1 -38.50 -31.44 2.85
CA MET A 1 -39.07 -30.09 2.79
C MET A 1 -37.92 -29.16 2.48
N ASP A 2 -37.70 -29.04 1.18
CA ASP A 2 -36.65 -28.26 0.55
C ASP A 2 -37.04 -26.77 0.54
N ALA A 3 -36.09 -25.90 0.86
CA ALA A 3 -36.15 -24.50 0.47
C ALA A 3 -34.73 -24.04 0.11
N CYS A 4 -34.51 -23.97 -1.19
CA CYS A 4 -33.32 -23.47 -1.85
C CYS A 4 -32.98 -22.03 -1.43
N SER A 5 -31.77 -21.83 -0.94
CA SER A 5 -31.09 -20.54 -0.96
C SER A 5 -30.01 -20.63 -2.03
N ALA A 6 -30.33 -20.13 -3.22
CA ALA A 6 -29.41 -20.06 -4.35
C ALA A 6 -28.25 -19.10 -4.01
N GLY A 7 -27.06 -19.65 -3.85
CA GLY A 7 -25.82 -18.89 -3.78
C GLY A 7 -25.58 -18.17 -5.10
N ALA A 8 -25.48 -16.84 -5.05
CA ALA A 8 -24.97 -16.06 -6.17
C ALA A 8 -23.51 -16.47 -6.43
N PRO A 9 -23.10 -16.69 -7.69
CA PRO A 9 -21.72 -17.03 -8.01
C PRO A 9 -20.83 -15.82 -7.71
N GLN A 10 -19.96 -15.95 -6.71
CA GLN A 10 -18.86 -15.02 -6.50
C GLN A 10 -17.89 -15.18 -7.67
N ALA A 11 -17.90 -14.23 -8.59
CA ALA A 11 -16.89 -14.14 -9.64
C ALA A 11 -15.52 -13.87 -8.97
N PRO A 12 -14.46 -14.60 -9.37
CA PRO A 12 -13.13 -14.37 -8.81
C PRO A 12 -12.65 -12.95 -9.15
N LEU A 13 -12.28 -12.19 -8.12
CA LEU A 13 -11.73 -10.82 -8.18
C LEU A 13 -10.44 -10.72 -9.00
N THR A 14 -9.84 -11.86 -9.39
CA THR A 14 -8.70 -11.90 -10.31
C THR A 14 -9.05 -11.52 -11.75
N SER A 15 -10.33 -11.61 -12.15
CA SER A 15 -10.77 -11.33 -13.53
C SER A 15 -10.95 -9.85 -13.88
N VAL A 16 -11.02 -8.96 -12.89
CA VAL A 16 -11.19 -7.51 -13.11
C VAL A 16 -9.83 -6.80 -13.16
N VAL A 17 -8.83 -7.28 -12.43
CA VAL A 17 -7.49 -6.68 -12.40
C VAL A 17 -6.65 -7.12 -13.61
N SER A 18 -6.85 -8.34 -14.13
CA SER A 18 -6.13 -8.82 -15.32
C SER A 18 -6.66 -8.24 -16.63
N ARG A 19 -7.83 -7.60 -16.63
CA ARG A 19 -8.42 -6.99 -17.83
C ARG A 19 -8.00 -5.53 -18.03
N ILE A 20 -7.09 -5.02 -17.20
CA ILE A 20 -6.72 -3.60 -17.22
C ILE A 20 -5.61 -3.30 -18.23
N TRP A 21 -4.76 -4.24 -18.62
CA TRP A 21 -3.71 -3.95 -19.62
C TRP A 21 -3.26 -5.25 -20.31
N GLU A 22 -3.97 -5.67 -21.36
CA GLU A 22 -3.41 -6.61 -22.33
C GLU A 22 -2.37 -5.83 -23.18
N PRO A 23 -1.15 -6.33 -23.39
CA PRO A 23 -0.15 -5.68 -24.24
C PRO A 23 -0.66 -5.43 -25.68
N ASP A 24 -1.72 -6.12 -26.09
CA ASP A 24 -2.42 -5.93 -27.36
C ASP A 24 -3.07 -4.54 -27.50
N ASP A 25 -3.43 -3.86 -26.40
CA ASP A 25 -4.03 -2.52 -26.44
C ASP A 25 -2.99 -1.41 -26.70
N MET A 26 -1.71 -1.63 -26.38
CA MET A 26 -0.60 -0.76 -26.80
C MET A 26 -0.17 -0.99 -28.24
N LEU A 27 -0.26 -2.24 -28.71
CA LEU A 27 0.13 -2.60 -30.08
C LEU A 27 -0.85 -2.06 -31.12
N ARG A 28 -2.12 -1.86 -30.78
CA ARG A 28 -3.13 -1.29 -31.70
C ARG A 28 -2.83 0.15 -32.14
N PRO A 29 -2.62 1.14 -31.27
CA PRO A 29 -2.32 2.51 -31.70
C PRO A 29 -0.94 2.62 -32.36
N LEU A 30 0.08 1.89 -31.87
CA LEU A 30 1.40 1.82 -32.51
C LEU A 30 1.32 1.17 -33.90
N GLY A 31 0.52 0.11 -34.03
CA GLY A 31 0.26 -0.58 -35.30
C GLY A 31 -0.50 0.30 -36.30
N ILE A 32 -1.47 1.09 -35.85
CA ILE A 32 -2.18 2.05 -36.71
C ILE A 32 -1.24 3.17 -37.18
N ILE A 33 -0.41 3.72 -36.29
CA ILE A 33 0.57 4.76 -36.66
C ILE A 33 1.59 4.19 -37.67
N ALA A 34 2.12 2.98 -37.41
CA ALA A 34 3.04 2.31 -38.32
C ALA A 34 2.38 2.00 -39.68
N ALA A 35 1.11 1.58 -39.69
CA ALA A 35 0.36 1.31 -40.91
C ALA A 35 0.13 2.60 -41.72
N ILE A 36 -0.26 3.71 -41.08
CA ILE A 36 -0.43 5.01 -41.74
C ILE A 36 0.90 5.49 -42.33
N ALA A 37 2.01 5.36 -41.60
CA ALA A 37 3.35 5.71 -42.07
C ALA A 37 3.78 4.87 -43.28
N LEU A 38 3.51 3.56 -43.27
CA LEU A 38 3.77 2.66 -44.41
C LEU A 38 2.91 2.98 -45.64
N LEU A 39 1.66 3.40 -45.42
CA LEU A 39 0.74 3.76 -46.49
C LEU A 39 1.15 5.09 -47.15
N THR A 40 1.53 6.09 -46.35
CA THR A 40 2.10 7.35 -46.85
C THR A 40 3.42 7.13 -47.58
N PHE A 41 4.30 6.26 -47.05
CA PHE A 41 5.53 5.82 -47.72
C PHE A 41 5.27 5.25 -49.12
N GLY A 42 4.34 4.29 -49.22
CA GLY A 42 4.01 3.64 -50.48
C GLY A 42 3.41 4.60 -51.51
N ILE A 43 2.53 5.50 -51.08
CA ILE A 43 1.92 6.51 -51.97
C ILE A 43 2.97 7.49 -52.49
N SER A 44 3.87 7.97 -51.63
CA SER A 44 4.88 8.96 -52.03
C SER A 44 5.93 8.35 -52.98
N LEU A 45 6.31 7.07 -52.78
CA LEU A 45 7.15 6.32 -53.73
C LEU A 45 6.50 6.17 -55.11
N CYS A 46 5.21 5.83 -55.15
CA CYS A 46 4.46 5.69 -56.41
C CYS A 46 4.32 7.01 -57.16
N LEU A 47 4.03 8.12 -56.45
CA LEU A 47 3.88 9.45 -57.06
C LEU A 47 5.20 9.98 -57.62
N GLY A 48 6.32 9.61 -57.02
CA GLY A 48 7.63 10.04 -57.49
C GLY A 48 8.19 9.44 -58.73
N PHE A 49 7.84 8.18 -58.95
CA PHE A 49 8.15 7.50 -60.19
C PHE A 49 7.43 8.18 -61.38
N VAL A 50 6.33 8.89 -61.12
CA VAL A 50 5.51 9.56 -62.14
C VAL A 50 5.97 11.01 -62.39
N PHE A 51 6.62 11.70 -61.43
CA PHE A 51 6.98 13.12 -61.55
C PHE A 51 8.45 13.41 -61.20
N PRO A 52 9.42 13.23 -62.10
CA PRO A 52 10.86 13.20 -61.76
C PRO A 52 11.49 14.55 -61.37
N ASN A 53 10.92 15.69 -61.77
CA ASN A 53 11.51 17.01 -61.52
C ASN A 53 11.07 17.55 -60.15
N GLY A 54 11.98 17.63 -59.18
CA GLY A 54 11.71 18.12 -57.82
C GLY A 54 11.22 17.04 -56.84
N PHE A 55 11.01 15.81 -57.31
CA PHE A 55 10.50 14.71 -56.48
C PHE A 55 11.40 14.34 -55.32
N ALA A 56 12.71 14.21 -55.52
CA ALA A 56 13.62 13.81 -54.46
C ALA A 56 13.54 14.77 -53.24
N GLY A 57 13.52 16.08 -53.49
CA GLY A 57 13.40 17.08 -52.42
C GLY A 57 12.05 17.03 -51.70
N ASN A 58 10.96 16.85 -52.46
CA ASN A 58 9.62 16.76 -51.89
C ASN A 58 9.42 15.46 -51.08
N LEU A 59 9.95 14.34 -51.58
CA LEU A 59 9.99 13.05 -50.91
C LEU A 59 10.74 13.17 -49.58
N PHE A 60 11.98 13.68 -49.58
CA PHE A 60 12.76 13.84 -48.34
C PHE A 60 12.08 14.76 -47.32
N ALA A 61 11.42 15.83 -47.75
CA ALA A 61 10.67 16.71 -46.86
C ALA A 61 9.47 15.99 -46.22
N GLU A 62 8.75 15.19 -46.99
CA GLU A 62 7.62 14.38 -46.50
C GLU A 62 8.10 13.32 -45.50
N PHE A 63 9.21 12.63 -45.79
CA PHE A 63 9.85 11.69 -44.87
C PHE A 63 10.32 12.34 -43.56
N ALA A 64 10.97 13.50 -43.66
CA ALA A 64 11.41 14.24 -42.48
C ALA A 64 10.19 14.69 -41.64
N GLY A 65 9.11 15.13 -42.29
CA GLY A 65 7.86 15.50 -41.62
C GLY A 65 7.16 14.33 -40.93
N VAL A 66 7.07 13.17 -41.59
CA VAL A 66 6.49 11.94 -41.01
C VAL A 66 7.38 11.41 -39.89
N GLY A 67 8.70 11.40 -40.06
CA GLY A 67 9.65 10.99 -39.03
C GLY A 67 9.57 11.88 -37.79
N LEU A 68 9.58 13.20 -37.98
CA LEU A 68 9.49 14.16 -36.88
C LEU A 68 8.12 14.08 -36.17
N SER A 69 7.02 13.98 -36.92
CA SER A 69 5.68 13.85 -36.32
C SER A 69 5.52 12.54 -35.55
N THR A 70 6.11 11.44 -36.03
CA THR A 70 6.15 10.16 -35.31
C THR A 70 6.95 10.28 -34.02
N LEU A 71 8.15 10.89 -34.05
CA LEU A 71 8.97 11.10 -32.85
C LEU A 71 8.26 11.96 -31.81
N VAL A 72 7.64 13.07 -32.23
CA VAL A 72 6.85 13.93 -31.35
C VAL A 72 5.65 13.17 -30.77
N GLY A 73 4.96 12.38 -31.59
CA GLY A 73 3.84 11.54 -31.16
C GLY A 73 4.26 10.53 -30.09
N VAL A 74 5.34 9.79 -30.32
CA VAL A 74 5.89 8.84 -29.33
C VAL A 74 6.29 9.55 -28.04
N PHE A 75 6.96 10.70 -28.13
CA PHE A 75 7.36 11.48 -26.95
C PHE A 75 6.14 11.95 -26.13
N VAL A 76 5.09 12.47 -26.78
CA VAL A 76 3.87 12.92 -26.11
C VAL A 76 3.13 11.75 -25.47
N VAL A 77 3.00 10.62 -26.18
CA VAL A 77 2.33 9.42 -25.64
C VAL A 77 3.09 8.86 -24.46
N ASP A 78 4.42 8.73 -24.55
CA ASP A 78 5.24 8.24 -23.44
C ASP A 78 5.13 9.16 -22.22
N ARG A 79 5.17 10.49 -22.44
CA ARG A 79 4.98 11.47 -21.37
C ARG A 79 3.60 11.35 -20.73
N LEU A 80 2.53 11.22 -21.51
CA LEU A 80 1.17 11.04 -20.98
C LEU A 80 1.03 9.73 -20.19
N LEU A 81 1.58 8.63 -20.70
CA LEU A 81 1.58 7.34 -20.01
C LEU A 81 2.38 7.39 -18.70
N SER A 82 3.49 8.13 -18.68
CA SER A 82 4.28 8.32 -17.45
C SER A 82 3.47 9.06 -16.38
N LEU A 83 2.75 10.12 -16.75
CA LEU A 83 1.91 10.90 -15.84
C LEU A 83 0.71 10.10 -15.34
N GLN A 84 0.07 9.31 -16.21
CA GLN A 84 -1.02 8.42 -15.79
C GLN A 84 -0.54 7.32 -14.85
N ARG A 85 0.62 6.72 -15.13
CA ARG A 85 1.25 5.74 -14.23
C ARG A 85 1.51 6.36 -12.86
N GLN A 86 2.11 7.54 -12.80
CA GLN A 86 2.34 8.25 -11.54
C GLN A 86 1.04 8.45 -10.73
N ARG A 87 -0.02 8.97 -11.35
CA ARG A 87 -1.32 9.17 -10.69
C ARG A 87 -1.99 7.88 -10.23
N GLN A 88 -1.78 6.77 -10.94
CA GLN A 88 -2.29 5.46 -10.53
C GLN A 88 -1.51 4.94 -9.33
N TRP A 89 -0.19 5.06 -9.33
CA TRP A 89 0.67 4.65 -8.22
C TRP A 89 0.44 5.48 -6.96
N GLU A 90 0.22 6.79 -7.08
CA GLU A 90 -0.16 7.63 -5.93
C GLU A 90 -1.47 7.18 -5.28
N ARG A 91 -2.47 6.85 -6.09
CA ARG A 91 -3.75 6.32 -5.58
C ARG A 91 -3.58 4.96 -4.92
N ALA A 92 -2.83 4.06 -5.54
CA ALA A 92 -2.52 2.75 -4.97
C ALA A 92 -1.78 2.88 -3.63
N ARG A 93 -0.77 3.76 -3.57
CA ARG A 93 -0.04 4.07 -2.34
C ARG A 93 -0.97 4.59 -1.25
N LYS A 94 -1.81 5.58 -1.54
CA LYS A 94 -2.77 6.12 -0.56
C LYS A 94 -3.71 5.04 -0.04
N PHE A 95 -4.19 4.16 -0.93
CA PHE A 95 -5.01 3.02 -0.54
C PHE A 95 -4.25 2.06 0.41
N ILE A 96 -3.03 1.68 0.06
CA ILE A 96 -2.18 0.79 0.89
C ILE A 96 -1.93 1.41 2.28
N LEU A 97 -1.53 2.68 2.34
CA LEU A 97 -1.28 3.37 3.60
C LEU A 97 -2.53 3.49 4.46
N SER A 98 -3.69 3.73 3.84
CA SER A 98 -4.98 3.72 4.52
C SER A 98 -5.33 2.33 5.07
N SER A 99 -5.05 1.27 4.32
CA SER A 99 -5.28 -0.10 4.80
C SER A 99 -4.37 -0.42 5.98
N ILE A 100 -3.10 -0.02 5.95
CA ILE A 100 -2.16 -0.19 7.07
C ILE A 100 -2.70 0.54 8.31
N ALA A 101 -3.09 1.81 8.17
CA ALA A 101 -3.69 2.57 9.27
C ALA A 101 -4.96 1.92 9.82
N SER A 102 -5.77 1.28 8.97
CA SER A 102 -6.97 0.58 9.43
C SER A 102 -6.63 -0.66 10.26
N HIS A 103 -5.80 -1.55 9.73
CA HIS A 103 -5.43 -2.79 10.43
C HIS A 103 -4.68 -2.51 11.74
N LEU A 104 -3.83 -1.48 11.76
CA LEU A 104 -3.19 -1.03 13.00
C LEU A 104 -4.22 -0.56 14.02
N SER A 105 -5.19 0.27 13.60
CA SER A 105 -6.23 0.79 14.50
C SER A 105 -7.06 -0.35 15.09
N ASP A 106 -7.49 -1.28 14.23
CA ASP A 106 -8.30 -2.44 14.62
C ASP A 106 -7.51 -3.31 15.63
N ALA A 107 -6.26 -3.69 15.33
CA ALA A 107 -5.41 -4.46 16.23
C ALA A 107 -5.11 -3.76 17.57
N MET A 108 -4.82 -2.45 17.55
CA MET A 108 -4.52 -1.68 18.77
C MET A 108 -5.77 -1.45 19.63
N THR A 109 -6.96 -1.41 19.02
CA THR A 109 -8.22 -1.25 19.76
C THR A 109 -8.56 -2.49 20.57
N ASP A 110 -8.18 -3.69 20.11
CA ASP A 110 -8.37 -4.93 20.86
C ASP A 110 -7.59 -4.97 22.18
N LEU A 111 -6.53 -4.16 22.33
CA LEU A 111 -5.79 -4.08 23.59
C LEU A 111 -6.68 -3.72 24.78
N PHE A 112 -7.71 -2.88 24.58
CA PHE A 112 -8.64 -2.50 25.63
C PHE A 112 -9.51 -3.66 26.13
N ILE A 113 -9.69 -4.69 25.31
CA ILE A 113 -10.49 -5.87 25.63
C ILE A 113 -9.63 -6.89 26.38
N TYR A 114 -8.43 -7.16 25.88
CA TYR A 114 -7.61 -8.28 26.33
C TYR A 114 -6.59 -7.91 27.41
N ILE A 115 -6.15 -6.66 27.50
CA ILE A 115 -5.04 -6.28 28.37
C ILE A 115 -5.55 -5.62 29.66
N PRO A 116 -5.51 -6.31 30.82
CA PRO A 116 -6.12 -5.83 32.06
C PRO A 116 -5.45 -4.60 32.67
N THR A 117 -4.21 -4.29 32.26
CA THR A 117 -3.47 -3.13 32.73
C THR A 117 -4.01 -1.82 32.14
N ILE A 118 -4.72 -1.89 31.02
CA ILE A 118 -5.36 -0.75 30.36
C ILE A 118 -6.74 -0.54 31.00
N GLN A 119 -6.82 0.42 31.92
CA GLN A 119 -8.07 0.73 32.64
C GLN A 119 -8.71 2.01 32.13
N ASN A 120 -7.90 2.94 31.62
CA ASN A 120 -8.39 4.17 31.05
C ASN A 120 -8.69 3.97 29.57
N HIS A 121 -9.98 3.97 29.22
CA HIS A 121 -10.46 3.76 27.85
C HIS A 121 -10.51 5.05 27.02
N LYS A 122 -10.17 6.22 27.61
CA LYS A 122 -10.11 7.49 26.86
C LYS A 122 -9.26 7.44 25.58
N PRO A 123 -8.11 6.73 25.52
CA PRO A 123 -7.31 6.67 24.30
C PRO A 123 -7.95 5.85 23.17
N MET A 124 -9.01 5.08 23.43
CA MET A 124 -9.67 4.22 22.43
C MET A 124 -10.28 5.04 21.28
N GLY A 125 -10.98 6.14 21.59
CA GLY A 125 -11.61 7.00 20.58
C GLY A 125 -10.62 7.53 19.53
N PRO A 126 -9.54 8.21 19.94
CA PRO A 126 -8.50 8.68 19.02
C PRO A 126 -7.84 7.57 18.18
N ILE A 127 -7.75 6.35 18.70
CA ILE A 127 -7.20 5.20 17.94
C ILE A 127 -8.17 4.77 16.84
N ILE A 128 -9.47 4.67 17.14
CA ILE A 128 -10.52 4.35 16.17
C ILE A 128 -10.61 5.44 15.09
N GLU A 129 -10.54 6.71 15.46
CA GLU A 129 -10.54 7.82 14.51
C GLU A 129 -9.30 7.77 13.58
N GLY A 130 -8.16 7.36 14.14
CA GLY A 130 -6.90 7.12 13.43
C GLY A 130 -6.97 6.09 12.32
N ARG A 131 -8.01 5.23 12.30
CA ARG A 131 -8.27 4.23 11.27
C ARG A 131 -8.36 4.83 9.86
N SER A 132 -9.05 5.95 9.76
CA SER A 132 -9.30 6.64 8.47
C SER A 132 -8.43 7.87 8.28
N SER A 133 -7.88 8.41 9.36
CA SER A 133 -7.07 9.62 9.34
C SER A 133 -6.10 9.59 10.51
N PRO A 134 -4.85 9.11 10.30
CA PRO A 134 -3.78 9.27 11.27
C PRO A 134 -3.74 10.69 11.81
N SER A 135 -3.69 10.84 13.13
CA SER A 135 -3.65 12.13 13.81
C SER A 135 -2.62 12.12 14.92
N LYS A 136 -2.27 13.30 15.42
CA LYS A 136 -1.36 13.41 16.58
C LYS A 136 -2.00 12.77 17.82
N GLU A 137 -3.31 12.91 17.95
CA GLU A 137 -4.11 12.34 19.03
C GLU A 137 -4.05 10.81 19.01
N THR A 138 -4.08 10.16 17.84
CA THR A 138 -3.87 8.71 17.71
C THR A 138 -2.50 8.28 18.26
N ILE A 139 -1.44 9.01 17.89
CA ILE A 139 -0.07 8.71 18.31
C ILE A 139 0.08 8.89 19.83
N ASP A 140 -0.43 10.00 20.36
CA ASP A 140 -0.39 10.29 21.79
C ASP A 140 -1.22 9.29 22.60
N ALA A 141 -2.34 8.81 22.04
CA ALA A 141 -3.15 7.74 22.61
C ALA A 141 -2.41 6.40 22.69
N LEU A 142 -1.72 5.97 21.63
CA LEU A 142 -0.90 4.76 21.67
C LEU A 142 0.25 4.87 22.67
N LYS A 143 0.91 6.03 22.75
CA LYS A 143 1.92 6.31 23.78
C LYS A 143 1.34 6.31 25.19
N ASP A 144 0.09 6.72 25.38
CA ASP A 144 -0.61 6.61 26.66
C ASP A 144 -0.86 5.14 27.04
N ILE A 145 -1.27 4.31 26.08
CA ILE A 145 -1.40 2.86 26.28
C ILE A 145 -0.07 2.25 26.73
N VAL A 146 1.03 2.56 26.02
CA VAL A 146 2.38 2.09 26.40
C VAL A 146 2.70 2.49 27.85
N ARG A 147 2.44 3.74 28.24
CA ARG A 147 2.65 4.21 29.62
C ARG A 147 1.77 3.45 30.63
N GLN A 148 0.52 3.15 30.31
CA GLN A 148 -0.37 2.37 31.17
C GLN A 148 0.14 0.93 31.34
N MET A 149 0.59 0.30 30.26
CA MET A 149 1.14 -1.06 30.28
C MET A 149 2.45 -1.16 31.08
N VAL A 150 3.35 -0.18 30.91
CA VAL A 150 4.62 -0.13 31.66
C VAL A 150 4.41 0.16 33.15
N SER A 151 3.45 1.02 33.50
CA SER A 151 3.25 1.46 34.89
C SER A 151 2.53 0.42 35.78
N LYS A 152 1.90 -0.60 35.19
CA LYS A 152 1.13 -1.61 35.92
C LYS A 152 1.65 -3.01 35.57
N CYS A 153 2.46 -3.58 36.47
CA CYS A 153 3.05 -4.90 36.28
C CYS A 153 2.26 -6.05 36.94
N SER A 154 0.98 -5.86 37.23
CA SER A 154 0.13 -6.89 37.85
C SER A 154 -1.08 -7.19 36.97
N SER A 155 -1.32 -8.48 36.76
CA SER A 155 -2.50 -9.02 36.06
C SER A 155 -3.80 -8.83 36.86
N GLY A 156 -3.72 -8.62 38.18
CA GLY A 156 -4.88 -8.59 39.07
C GLY A 156 -5.51 -9.97 39.34
N ASP A 157 -5.16 -10.99 38.55
CA ASP A 157 -5.50 -12.40 38.76
C ASP A 157 -4.25 -13.17 39.21
N PRO A 158 -4.25 -13.75 40.43
CA PRO A 158 -3.09 -14.50 40.94
C PRO A 158 -2.75 -15.76 40.13
N ASN A 159 -3.65 -16.22 39.24
CA ASN A 159 -3.46 -17.44 38.44
C ASN A 159 -3.10 -17.17 36.97
N LYS A 160 -3.05 -15.91 36.51
CA LYS A 160 -2.70 -15.56 35.12
C LYS A 160 -1.51 -14.62 35.08
N HIS A 161 -0.54 -14.93 34.21
CA HIS A 161 0.56 -14.04 33.89
C HIS A 161 0.13 -12.99 32.85
N LEU A 162 0.72 -11.80 32.88
CA LEU A 162 0.47 -10.76 31.86
C LEU A 162 0.82 -11.24 30.43
N SER A 163 1.82 -12.12 30.31
CA SER A 163 2.14 -12.80 29.04
C SER A 163 0.99 -13.64 28.49
N ASP A 164 0.14 -14.22 29.35
CA ASP A 164 -1.01 -15.02 28.89
C ASP A 164 -2.05 -14.11 28.20
N TYR A 165 -2.32 -12.94 28.76
CA TYR A 165 -3.18 -11.93 28.14
C TYR A 165 -2.61 -11.40 26.82
N ALA A 166 -1.29 -11.21 26.74
CA ALA A 166 -0.64 -10.81 25.49
C ALA A 166 -0.81 -11.87 24.39
N ILE A 167 -0.75 -13.16 24.77
CA ILE A 167 -1.00 -14.27 23.83
C ILE A 167 -2.46 -14.31 23.41
N GLU A 168 -3.41 -14.14 24.35
CA GLU A 168 -4.84 -14.07 24.01
C GLU A 168 -5.11 -12.92 23.04
N TRP A 169 -4.56 -11.72 23.28
CA TRP A 169 -4.64 -10.60 22.35
C TRP A 169 -4.06 -10.96 20.96
N TYR A 170 -2.89 -11.60 20.91
CA TYR A 170 -2.25 -11.96 19.64
C TYR A 170 -3.16 -12.85 18.77
N GLU A 171 -3.82 -13.85 19.35
CA GLU A 171 -4.70 -14.74 18.59
C GLU A 171 -5.87 -13.99 17.91
N HIS A 172 -6.30 -12.87 18.48
CA HIS A 172 -7.32 -11.99 17.90
C HIS A 172 -6.74 -11.01 16.87
N ALA A 173 -5.64 -10.34 17.20
CA ALA A 173 -4.99 -9.36 16.33
C ALA A 173 -4.19 -10.00 15.17
N LYS A 174 -3.97 -11.31 15.19
CA LYS A 174 -3.13 -12.04 14.23
C LYS A 174 -3.50 -11.75 12.79
N TRP A 175 -4.80 -11.73 12.48
CA TRP A 175 -5.23 -11.52 11.11
C TRP A 175 -4.81 -10.13 10.59
N ASP A 176 -5.00 -9.08 11.38
CA ASP A 176 -4.58 -7.72 11.03
C ASP A 176 -3.06 -7.60 10.89
N LEU A 177 -2.31 -8.19 11.82
CA LEU A 177 -0.84 -8.24 11.76
C LEU A 177 -0.35 -8.98 10.50
N ASP A 178 -0.98 -10.11 10.17
CA ASP A 178 -0.65 -10.90 8.98
C ASP A 178 -0.99 -10.14 7.68
N GLN A 179 -2.09 -9.36 7.64
CA GLN A 179 -2.41 -8.49 6.50
C GLN A 179 -1.32 -7.42 6.31
N ILE A 180 -0.87 -6.79 7.39
CA ILE A 180 0.19 -5.78 7.33
C ILE A 180 1.50 -6.40 6.84
N GLN A 181 1.96 -7.48 7.48
CA GLN A 181 3.24 -8.13 7.20
C GLN A 181 3.30 -8.75 5.80
N ASN A 182 2.31 -9.58 5.44
CA ASN A 182 2.43 -10.44 4.27
C ASN A 182 1.90 -9.80 2.98
N LEU A 183 1.09 -8.75 3.08
CA LEU A 183 0.45 -8.14 1.92
C LEU A 183 0.76 -6.66 1.78
N LEU A 184 0.59 -5.87 2.84
CA LEU A 184 0.64 -4.42 2.72
C LEU A 184 2.07 -3.87 2.75
N ILE A 185 2.96 -4.42 3.58
CA ILE A 185 4.38 -4.02 3.62
C ILE A 185 5.07 -4.26 2.26
N PRO A 186 5.01 -5.46 1.65
CA PRO A 186 5.64 -5.68 0.34
C PRO A 186 5.11 -4.73 -0.73
N ARG A 187 3.78 -4.52 -0.75
CA ARG A 187 3.14 -3.61 -1.71
C ARG A 187 3.50 -2.16 -1.47
N ALA A 188 3.68 -1.74 -0.23
CA ALA A 188 4.12 -0.38 0.09
C ALA A 188 5.56 -0.14 -0.41
N ILE A 189 6.44 -1.13 -0.28
CA ILE A 189 7.82 -1.09 -0.79
C ILE A 189 7.81 -1.02 -2.33
N ASP A 190 7.02 -1.87 -3.00
CA ASP A 190 6.89 -1.87 -4.46
C ASP A 190 6.30 -0.56 -5.01
N ALA A 191 5.42 0.09 -4.25
CA ALA A 191 4.79 1.36 -4.61
C ALA A 191 5.72 2.58 -4.44
N GLN A 192 7.04 2.38 -4.42
CA GLN A 192 8.07 3.42 -4.27
C GLN A 192 7.91 4.23 -2.98
N ALA A 193 7.70 3.53 -1.86
CA ALA A 193 7.81 4.14 -0.53
C ALA A 193 9.15 4.86 -0.37
N ASP A 194 9.15 6.00 0.33
CA ASP A 194 10.42 6.63 0.67
C ASP A 194 11.15 5.83 1.75
N GLN A 195 12.45 6.11 1.92
CA GLN A 195 13.30 5.40 2.85
C GLN A 195 12.74 5.40 4.28
N LYS A 196 12.14 6.52 4.72
CA LYS A 196 11.59 6.66 6.06
C LYS A 196 10.39 5.74 6.30
N LEU A 197 9.49 5.65 5.32
CA LEU A 197 8.36 4.72 5.38
C LEU A 197 8.83 3.27 5.34
N ILE A 198 9.82 2.94 4.50
CA ILE A 198 10.39 1.58 4.45
C ILE A 198 10.98 1.22 5.83
N GLU A 199 11.80 2.09 6.41
CA GLU A 199 12.40 1.87 7.74
C GLU A 199 11.34 1.70 8.84
N GLY A 200 10.29 2.53 8.82
CA GLY A 200 9.17 2.41 9.76
C GLY A 200 8.41 1.09 9.64
N LEU A 201 8.14 0.65 8.41
CA LEU A 201 7.49 -0.63 8.13
C LEU A 201 8.35 -1.82 8.55
N LEU A 202 9.65 -1.79 8.27
CA LEU A 202 10.60 -2.83 8.69
C LEU A 202 10.78 -2.87 10.21
N ALA A 203 10.79 -1.72 10.88
CA ALA A 203 10.85 -1.65 12.34
C ALA A 203 9.59 -2.27 12.97
N PHE A 204 8.41 -1.98 12.41
CA PHE A 204 7.16 -2.60 12.85
C PHE A 204 7.14 -4.12 12.58
N ASP A 205 7.56 -4.55 11.40
CA ASP A 205 7.68 -5.98 11.04
C ASP A 205 8.60 -6.74 12.01
N LYS A 206 9.76 -6.16 12.33
CA LYS A 206 10.68 -6.71 13.33
C LYS A 206 10.00 -6.84 14.69
N ALA A 207 9.23 -5.84 15.13
CA ALA A 207 8.52 -5.88 16.40
C ALA A 207 7.46 -7.00 16.44
N ILE A 208 6.77 -7.28 15.34
CA ILE A 208 5.86 -8.43 15.22
C ILE A 208 6.64 -9.74 15.40
N HIS A 209 7.78 -9.88 14.72
CA HIS A 209 8.60 -11.08 14.80
C HIS A 209 9.18 -11.33 16.20
N ASP A 210 9.67 -10.27 16.85
CA ASP A 210 10.18 -10.31 18.23
C ASP A 210 9.05 -10.72 19.19
N PHE A 211 7.85 -10.18 19.02
CA PHE A 211 6.68 -10.55 19.81
C PHE A 211 6.27 -12.01 19.60
N TYR A 212 6.20 -12.48 18.36
CA TYR A 212 5.89 -13.88 18.05
C TYR A 212 6.92 -14.85 18.64
N SER A 213 8.21 -14.50 18.58
CA SER A 213 9.29 -15.28 19.19
C SER A 213 9.16 -15.34 20.71
N ALA A 214 8.75 -14.23 21.35
CA ALA A 214 8.47 -14.19 22.78
C ALA A 214 7.25 -15.03 23.17
N ILE A 215 6.21 -15.06 22.34
CA ILE A 215 5.05 -15.95 22.51
C ILE A 215 5.47 -17.41 22.49
N ILE A 216 6.27 -17.83 21.50
CA ILE A 216 6.78 -19.20 21.42
C ILE A 216 7.58 -19.55 22.68
N SER A 217 8.47 -18.65 23.09
CA SER A 217 9.30 -18.85 24.29
C SER A 217 8.45 -19.03 25.55
N HIS A 218 7.40 -18.21 25.72
CA HIS A 218 6.45 -18.36 26.85
C HIS A 218 5.68 -19.67 26.78
N ARG A 219 5.24 -20.10 25.60
CA ARG A 219 4.52 -21.38 25.43
C ARG A 219 5.38 -22.60 25.75
N LEU A 220 6.70 -22.52 25.52
CA LEU A 220 7.62 -23.63 25.73
C LEU A 220 8.16 -23.70 27.17
N VAL A 221 8.46 -22.56 27.79
CA VAL A 221 9.21 -22.50 29.06
C VAL A 221 8.52 -21.63 30.13
N VAL A 222 7.38 -20.99 29.81
CA VAL A 222 6.64 -20.07 30.68
C VAL A 222 7.53 -18.89 31.12
N THR A 223 7.54 -17.82 30.32
CA THR A 223 8.42 -16.66 30.47
C THR A 223 7.64 -15.36 30.42
N ASP A 224 7.92 -14.39 31.30
CA ASP A 224 7.26 -13.08 31.26
C ASP A 224 7.67 -12.19 30.05
N ALA A 225 8.28 -12.75 29.00
CA ALA A 225 8.82 -12.03 27.85
C ALA A 225 7.79 -11.55 26.83
N ALA A 226 6.63 -12.21 26.71
CA ALA A 226 5.62 -11.85 25.70
C ALA A 226 5.00 -10.47 25.97
N TYR A 227 4.73 -10.15 27.24
CA TYR A 227 4.12 -8.87 27.59
C TYR A 227 5.03 -7.65 27.31
N PRO A 228 6.32 -7.62 27.70
CA PRO A 228 7.26 -6.58 27.28
C PRO A 228 7.42 -6.46 25.75
N ALA A 229 7.40 -7.58 25.03
CA ALA A 229 7.47 -7.56 23.58
C ALA A 229 6.20 -6.97 22.96
N LEU A 230 5.03 -7.21 23.54
CA LEU A 230 3.78 -6.53 23.15
C LEU A 230 3.89 -5.02 23.35
N ILE A 231 4.43 -4.55 24.49
CA ILE A 231 4.65 -3.11 24.72
C ILE A 231 5.52 -2.50 23.62
N THR A 232 6.58 -3.20 23.22
CA THR A 232 7.47 -2.78 22.13
C THR A 232 6.73 -2.72 20.79
N LEU A 233 5.85 -3.68 20.51
CA LEU A 233 5.00 -3.67 19.32
C LEU A 233 4.03 -2.48 19.29
N VAL A 234 3.41 -2.13 20.42
CA VAL A 234 2.51 -0.96 20.51
C VAL A 234 3.28 0.34 20.29
N ASP A 235 4.50 0.44 20.84
CA ASP A 235 5.37 1.61 20.61
C ASP A 235 5.79 1.72 19.13
N ALA A 236 6.14 0.59 18.50
CA ALA A 236 6.42 0.54 17.07
C ALA A 236 5.21 0.95 16.21
N ALA A 237 4.00 0.57 16.61
CA ALA A 237 2.77 1.03 15.96
C ALA A 237 2.61 2.55 16.06
N ALA A 238 2.88 3.16 17.22
CA ALA A 238 2.86 4.61 17.40
C ALA A 238 3.91 5.32 16.51
N GLY A 239 5.10 4.73 16.37
CA GLY A 239 6.14 5.19 15.45
C GLY A 239 5.68 5.14 14.00
N LEU A 240 5.06 4.03 13.58
CA LEU A 240 4.53 3.88 12.23
C LEU A 240 3.40 4.88 11.94
N TYR A 241 2.46 5.09 12.87
CA TYR A 241 1.44 6.14 12.74
C TYR A 241 2.03 7.55 12.59
N SER A 242 3.13 7.84 13.30
CA SER A 242 3.84 9.12 13.17
C SER A 242 4.34 9.34 11.74
N ILE A 243 4.83 8.28 11.09
CA ILE A 243 5.27 8.33 9.69
C ILE A 243 4.05 8.46 8.77
N LEU A 244 3.00 7.68 8.99
CA LEU A 244 1.77 7.74 8.18
C LEU A 244 1.10 9.11 8.21
N LEU A 245 1.15 9.81 9.34
CA LEU A 245 0.63 11.18 9.48
C LEU A 245 1.28 12.16 8.48
N GLU A 246 2.58 12.01 8.22
CA GLU A 246 3.30 12.88 7.26
C GLU A 246 2.79 12.72 5.82
N TYR A 247 2.26 11.54 5.49
CA TYR A 247 1.64 11.26 4.20
C TYR A 247 0.19 11.72 4.10
N TRP A 248 -0.43 12.00 5.24
CA TRP A 248 -1.81 12.47 5.33
C TRP A 248 -1.91 13.99 5.31
N LEU A 249 -0.90 14.66 5.88
CA LEU A 249 -0.80 16.11 5.83
C LEU A 249 -0.54 16.55 4.38
N PRO A 250 -1.25 17.58 3.87
CA PRO A 250 -0.94 18.14 2.57
C PRO A 250 0.53 18.56 2.57
N SER A 251 1.30 18.08 1.60
CA SER A 251 2.65 18.59 1.33
C SER A 251 2.51 20.05 0.91
N ASP A 252 2.51 20.97 1.86
CA ASP A 252 2.28 22.40 1.65
C ASP A 252 3.50 23.10 0.99
N LYS A 253 4.26 22.37 0.17
CA LYS A 253 5.52 22.80 -0.43
C LYS A 253 5.78 22.13 -1.79
N SER A 254 4.97 22.42 -2.80
CA SER A 254 5.43 22.24 -4.20
C SER A 254 4.75 23.16 -5.23
N LEU A 255 4.13 24.25 -4.81
CA LEU A 255 3.61 25.29 -5.72
C LEU A 255 3.89 26.69 -5.15
N THR A 256 5.17 27.00 -4.95
CA THR A 256 5.71 28.36 -4.98
C THR A 256 6.95 28.36 -5.85
#